data_AF-A0A6G2JMZ6-F1
#
_entry.id   AF-A0A6G2JMZ6-F1
#
_cell.length_a   1.000
_cell.length_b   1.000
_cell.length_c   1.000
_cell.angle_alpha   90.00
_cell.angle_beta   90.00
_cell.angle_gamma   90.00
#
_symmetry.space_group_name_H-M   'P 1'
#
loop_
_entity.id
_entity.type
_entity.pdbx_description
1 polymer ?
#
loop_
_entity_poly.entity_id
_entity_poly.type
_entity_poly.pdbx_seq_one_letter_code
_entity_poly.pdbx_strand_id
1 'polypeptide(L)'
;SIVIEPSEATLMSLGETVQVSASVLDGNGQAVSGVVVTWSSSDEAVATVDSQGLVTAVANGSTTITAKSGNALATITVTVSHYNAKKYVLTCPTSEDIAEINRDLDIRFIDDPTANRPLLCDEVDGSTGLTETQYAAYKSLILMRTAEFSEPLPWTRESLWNWFVGTVEGIDFDSNVQNSHCCRDDSRIVVTTRIETNSEGEMTSGPLWIVVLRNLDQYKQWYGAVPVYWIQLFVHEARHVAVPHTCAGGNDQTFAEMGAWAYAWYTMFWFENHFEPMDFFDSGDRSALNFDRRSLCDSRFCEGGCPD
;
A
#
# COMPACT_ATOMS: atom_id res chain seq x y z
N SER A 1 -24.25 -23.67 -26.99
CA SER A 1 -24.17 -22.84 -25.77
C SER A 1 -23.07 -21.80 -25.94
N ILE A 2 -22.83 -20.93 -24.97
CA ILE A 2 -21.67 -20.02 -24.95
C ILE A 2 -20.88 -20.32 -23.67
N VAL A 3 -19.55 -20.33 -23.78
CA VAL A 3 -18.62 -20.40 -22.65
C VAL A 3 -17.84 -19.08 -22.62
N ILE A 4 -17.76 -18.44 -21.45
CA ILE A 4 -16.98 -17.21 -21.25
C ILE A 4 -15.76 -17.54 -20.37
N GLU A 5 -14.61 -16.99 -20.75
CA GLU A 5 -13.37 -17.05 -19.96
C GLU A 5 -12.78 -15.63 -19.80
N PRO A 6 -12.37 -15.22 -18.59
CA PRO A 6 -12.54 -15.94 -17.31
C PRO A 6 -14.02 -16.02 -16.86
N SER A 7 -14.34 -16.88 -15.89
CA SER A 7 -15.72 -17.03 -15.35
C SER A 7 -16.13 -15.96 -14.33
N GLU A 8 -15.15 -15.25 -13.77
CA GLU A 8 -15.29 -14.10 -12.89
C GLU A 8 -14.07 -13.18 -13.07
N ALA A 9 -14.23 -11.89 -12.79
CA ALA A 9 -13.12 -10.95 -12.78
C ALA A 9 -13.31 -9.92 -11.66
N THR A 10 -12.21 -9.58 -10.99
CA THR A 10 -12.16 -8.45 -10.06
C THR A 10 -11.14 -7.44 -10.58
N LEU A 11 -11.57 -6.19 -10.70
CA LEU A 11 -10.74 -5.05 -11.11
C LEU A 11 -10.55 -4.13 -9.90
N MET A 12 -9.30 -3.80 -9.59
CA MET A 12 -8.86 -3.08 -8.40
C MET A 12 -8.49 -1.62 -8.70
N SER A 13 -8.40 -1.24 -9.98
CA SER A 13 -8.10 0.11 -10.44
C SER A 13 -9.18 0.67 -11.36
N LEU A 14 -9.50 1.97 -11.27
CA LEU A 14 -10.35 2.61 -12.29
C LEU A 14 -9.61 2.68 -13.62
N GLY A 15 -10.29 2.33 -14.71
CA GLY A 15 -9.68 2.20 -16.03
C GLY A 15 -8.88 0.90 -16.23
N GLU A 16 -8.74 0.05 -15.21
CA GLU A 16 -8.20 -1.29 -15.39
C GLU A 16 -9.06 -2.09 -16.38
N THR A 17 -8.40 -2.90 -17.19
CA THR A 17 -9.07 -3.67 -18.23
C THR A 17 -8.84 -5.17 -18.06
N VAL A 18 -9.88 -5.96 -18.33
CA VAL A 18 -9.78 -7.42 -18.49
C VAL A 18 -10.35 -7.83 -19.83
N GLN A 19 -9.60 -8.68 -20.55
CA GLN A 19 -10.11 -9.28 -21.78
C GLN A 19 -10.97 -10.49 -21.42
N VAL A 20 -12.24 -10.45 -21.80
CA VAL A 20 -13.13 -11.62 -21.76
C VAL A 20 -13.26 -12.20 -23.16
N SER A 21 -13.30 -13.52 -23.24
CA SER A 21 -13.46 -14.26 -24.49
C SER A 21 -14.71 -15.12 -24.45
N ALA A 22 -15.37 -15.32 -25.58
CA ALA A 22 -16.57 -16.14 -25.69
C ALA A 22 -16.42 -17.21 -26.77
N SER A 23 -16.61 -18.48 -26.39
CA SER A 23 -16.63 -19.62 -27.30
C SER A 23 -18.06 -20.11 -27.51
N VAL A 24 -18.55 -20.03 -28.75
CA VAL A 24 -19.89 -20.51 -29.12
C VAL A 24 -19.79 -21.98 -29.51
N LEU A 25 -20.61 -22.83 -28.89
CA LEU A 25 -20.62 -24.28 -29.09
C LEU A 25 -21.93 -24.76 -29.73
N ASP A 26 -21.85 -25.75 -30.62
CA ASP A 26 -23.01 -26.43 -31.20
C ASP A 26 -23.63 -27.46 -30.22
N GLY A 27 -24.64 -28.20 -30.69
CA GLY A 27 -25.31 -29.23 -29.88
C GLY A 27 -24.43 -30.44 -29.50
N ASN A 28 -23.28 -30.60 -30.17
CA ASN A 28 -22.30 -31.64 -29.90
C ASN A 28 -21.10 -31.11 -29.08
N GLY A 29 -21.15 -29.85 -28.63
CA GLY A 29 -20.07 -29.21 -27.88
C GLY A 29 -18.88 -28.77 -28.74
N GLN A 30 -19.01 -28.73 -30.07
CA GLN A 30 -17.95 -28.28 -30.98
C GLN A 30 -18.01 -26.76 -31.18
N ALA A 31 -16.85 -26.13 -31.27
CA ALA A 31 -16.76 -24.69 -31.49
C ALA A 31 -17.32 -24.30 -32.86
N VAL A 32 -18.14 -23.26 -32.88
CA VAL A 32 -18.75 -22.68 -34.08
C VAL A 32 -17.98 -21.41 -34.45
N SER A 33 -17.30 -21.42 -35.60
CA SER A 33 -16.55 -20.27 -36.11
C SER A 33 -17.42 -19.31 -36.94
N GLY A 34 -17.02 -18.05 -37.04
CA GLY A 34 -17.66 -17.06 -37.93
C GLY A 34 -19.02 -16.54 -37.45
N VAL A 35 -19.37 -16.86 -36.19
CA VAL A 35 -20.57 -16.32 -35.54
C VAL A 35 -20.25 -15.01 -34.84
N VAL A 36 -21.20 -14.08 -34.87
CA VAL A 36 -21.09 -12.80 -34.18
C VAL A 36 -21.47 -13.00 -32.72
N VAL A 37 -20.62 -12.50 -31.83
CA VAL A 37 -20.92 -12.34 -30.40
C VAL A 37 -21.12 -10.85 -30.13
N THR A 38 -22.25 -10.50 -29.52
CA THR A 38 -22.51 -9.14 -29.04
C THR A 38 -22.36 -9.11 -27.52
N TRP A 39 -21.67 -8.09 -27.03
CA TRP A 39 -21.41 -7.86 -25.61
C TRP A 39 -22.29 -6.75 -25.06
N SER A 40 -22.65 -6.83 -23.78
CA SER A 40 -23.34 -5.76 -23.06
C SER A 40 -23.06 -5.84 -21.56
N SER A 41 -22.97 -4.69 -20.88
CA SER A 41 -22.94 -4.59 -19.42
C SER A 41 -24.33 -4.33 -18.86
N SER A 42 -24.65 -4.92 -17.71
CA SER A 42 -25.89 -4.59 -16.97
C SER A 42 -25.85 -3.21 -16.32
N ASP A 43 -24.64 -2.69 -16.09
CA ASP A 43 -24.37 -1.37 -15.49
C ASP A 43 -23.05 -0.82 -16.03
N GLU A 44 -23.15 0.04 -17.04
CA GLU A 44 -22.00 0.72 -17.65
C GLU A 44 -21.37 1.78 -16.74
N ALA A 45 -22.06 2.20 -15.66
CA ALA A 45 -21.46 3.09 -14.66
C ALA A 45 -20.47 2.36 -13.74
N VAL A 46 -20.56 1.01 -13.65
CA VAL A 46 -19.60 0.17 -12.91
C VAL A 46 -18.49 -0.33 -13.83
N ALA A 47 -18.83 -0.94 -14.97
CA ALA A 47 -17.85 -1.36 -15.97
C ALA A 47 -18.46 -1.38 -17.38
N THR A 48 -17.67 -0.97 -18.37
CA THR A 48 -18.03 -1.01 -19.80
C THR A 48 -17.41 -2.22 -20.48
N VAL A 49 -17.96 -2.65 -21.63
CA VAL A 49 -17.39 -3.72 -22.46
C VAL A 49 -17.46 -3.30 -23.93
N ASP A 50 -16.37 -3.48 -24.67
CA ASP A 50 -16.34 -3.15 -26.10
C ASP A 50 -16.81 -4.31 -26.98
N SER A 51 -16.81 -4.08 -28.31
CA SER A 51 -17.22 -5.10 -29.29
C SER A 51 -16.31 -6.34 -29.35
N GLN A 52 -15.09 -6.25 -28.82
CA GLN A 52 -14.10 -7.32 -28.78
C GLN A 52 -14.09 -8.05 -27.44
N GLY A 53 -14.92 -7.64 -26.47
CA GLY A 53 -14.93 -8.21 -25.13
C GLY A 53 -13.85 -7.63 -24.21
N LEU A 54 -13.32 -6.44 -24.50
CA LEU A 54 -12.46 -5.74 -23.55
C LEU A 54 -13.33 -5.02 -22.53
N VAL A 55 -13.30 -5.47 -21.28
CA VAL A 55 -14.02 -4.86 -20.16
C VAL A 55 -13.15 -3.80 -19.52
N THR A 56 -13.69 -2.63 -19.20
CA THR A 56 -12.98 -1.51 -18.53
C THR A 56 -13.73 -1.08 -17.28
N ALA A 57 -13.03 -0.99 -16.14
CA ALA A 57 -13.58 -0.52 -14.87
C ALA A 57 -13.91 0.98 -14.90
N VAL A 58 -15.08 1.36 -14.36
CA VAL A 58 -15.57 2.75 -14.31
C VAL A 58 -15.80 3.23 -12.88
N ALA A 59 -16.43 2.42 -12.02
CA ALA A 59 -16.67 2.76 -10.61
C ALA A 59 -16.86 1.51 -9.74
N ASN A 60 -16.70 1.66 -8.43
CA ASN A 60 -16.92 0.58 -7.46
C ASN A 60 -18.32 -0.01 -7.56
N GLY A 61 -18.40 -1.34 -7.53
CA GLY A 61 -19.65 -2.07 -7.59
C GLY A 61 -19.47 -3.44 -8.24
N SER A 62 -20.59 -4.08 -8.54
CA SER A 62 -20.61 -5.34 -9.28
C SER A 62 -21.57 -5.23 -10.44
N THR A 63 -21.13 -5.61 -11.64
CA THR A 63 -21.95 -5.65 -12.84
C THR A 63 -21.83 -7.01 -13.53
N THR A 64 -22.81 -7.35 -14.37
CA THR A 64 -22.81 -8.56 -15.18
C THR A 64 -22.53 -8.20 -16.63
N ILE A 65 -21.49 -8.79 -17.20
CA ILE A 65 -21.21 -8.70 -18.63
C ILE A 65 -21.83 -9.91 -19.33
N THR A 66 -22.59 -9.66 -20.40
CA THR A 66 -23.32 -10.68 -21.15
C THR A 66 -22.74 -10.83 -22.54
N ALA A 67 -22.42 -12.06 -22.93
CA ALA A 67 -22.14 -12.45 -24.31
C ALA A 67 -23.39 -13.08 -24.93
N LYS A 68 -23.78 -12.61 -26.12
CA LYS A 68 -24.92 -13.13 -26.86
C LYS A 68 -24.54 -13.54 -28.27
N SER A 69 -25.01 -14.70 -28.71
CA SER A 69 -24.94 -15.14 -30.10
C SER A 69 -26.22 -15.88 -30.48
N GLY A 70 -27.02 -15.30 -31.38
CA GLY A 70 -28.38 -15.77 -31.67
C GLY A 70 -29.25 -15.78 -30.41
N ASN A 71 -29.76 -16.96 -30.05
CA ASN A 71 -30.56 -17.19 -28.83
C ASN A 71 -29.73 -17.66 -27.63
N ALA A 72 -28.43 -17.92 -27.81
CA ALA A 72 -27.56 -18.35 -26.72
C ALA A 72 -27.02 -17.13 -25.96
N LEU A 73 -26.93 -17.28 -24.63
CA LEU A 73 -26.40 -16.28 -23.71
C LEU A 73 -25.41 -16.96 -22.76
N ALA A 74 -24.38 -16.21 -22.36
CA ALA A 74 -23.55 -16.50 -21.20
C ALA A 74 -23.20 -15.19 -20.50
N THR A 75 -22.85 -15.27 -19.23
CA THR A 75 -22.57 -14.11 -18.39
C THR A 75 -21.31 -14.32 -17.56
N ILE A 76 -20.62 -13.23 -17.27
CA ILE A 76 -19.53 -13.14 -16.29
C ILE A 76 -19.87 -12.03 -15.29
N THR A 77 -19.64 -12.29 -14.01
CA THR A 77 -19.70 -11.25 -12.98
C THR A 77 -18.36 -10.52 -12.92
N VAL A 78 -18.41 -9.20 -13.04
CA VAL A 78 -17.27 -8.31 -12.89
C VAL A 78 -17.49 -7.47 -11.65
N THR A 79 -16.57 -7.57 -10.70
CA THR A 79 -16.54 -6.74 -9.51
C THR A 79 -15.45 -5.69 -9.67
N VAL A 80 -15.81 -4.42 -9.45
CA VAL A 80 -14.85 -3.33 -9.35
C VAL A 80 -14.73 -2.98 -7.88
N SER A 81 -13.56 -3.24 -7.30
CA SER A 81 -13.23 -2.95 -5.90
C SER A 81 -12.07 -1.97 -5.83
N HIS A 82 -12.20 -0.86 -6.57
CA HIS A 82 -11.23 0.22 -6.52
C HIS A 82 -11.10 0.79 -5.12
N TYR A 83 -9.94 0.52 -4.52
CA TYR A 83 -9.59 1.07 -3.23
C TYR A 83 -9.17 2.53 -3.44
N ASN A 84 -9.98 3.49 -2.99
CA ASN A 84 -9.59 4.90 -3.06
C ASN A 84 -8.57 5.19 -1.94
N ALA A 85 -7.35 4.69 -2.10
CA ALA A 85 -6.25 4.95 -1.17
C ALA A 85 -5.99 6.47 -1.05
N LYS A 86 -6.23 7.25 -2.12
CA LYS A 86 -6.18 8.72 -2.08
C LYS A 86 -7.15 9.30 -1.06
N LYS A 87 -8.32 8.70 -0.82
CA LYS A 87 -9.23 9.10 0.26
C LYS A 87 -8.52 9.01 1.61
N TYR A 88 -7.84 7.90 1.92
CA TYR A 88 -7.17 7.70 3.20
C TYR A 88 -5.89 8.54 3.37
N VAL A 89 -5.21 8.88 2.26
CA VAL A 89 -4.09 9.83 2.29
C VAL A 89 -4.55 11.29 2.36
N LEU A 90 -5.71 11.65 1.83
CA LEU A 90 -6.19 13.04 1.79
C LEU A 90 -7.15 13.40 2.93
N THR A 91 -7.81 12.43 3.57
CA THR A 91 -8.71 12.68 4.71
C THR A 91 -8.08 12.24 6.02
N CYS A 92 -8.64 12.71 7.13
CA CYS A 92 -8.20 12.30 8.45
C CYS A 92 -8.64 10.85 8.78
N PRO A 93 -7.82 10.08 9.52
CA PRO A 93 -8.20 8.74 10.00
C PRO A 93 -9.44 8.78 10.86
N THR A 94 -10.51 8.06 10.54
CA THR A 94 -11.74 8.04 11.36
C THR A 94 -11.51 7.43 12.74
N SER A 95 -12.38 7.69 13.72
CA SER A 95 -12.32 7.00 15.02
C SER A 95 -12.45 5.48 14.89
N GLU A 96 -13.16 5.01 13.85
CA GLU A 96 -13.26 3.59 13.52
C GLU A 96 -11.94 3.07 12.97
N ASP A 97 -11.30 3.77 12.03
CA ASP A 97 -9.98 3.39 11.50
C ASP A 97 -8.95 3.24 12.64
N ILE A 98 -8.90 4.21 13.56
CA ILE A 98 -8.00 4.18 14.73
C ILE A 98 -8.31 2.98 15.64
N ALA A 99 -9.60 2.71 15.91
CA ALA A 99 -10.00 1.60 16.74
C ALA A 99 -9.64 0.24 16.12
N GLU A 100 -9.71 0.12 14.80
CA GLU A 100 -9.28 -1.10 14.10
C GLU A 100 -7.78 -1.34 14.20
N ILE A 101 -6.95 -0.30 14.03
CA ILE A 101 -5.49 -0.41 14.24
C ILE A 101 -5.18 -0.80 15.68
N ASN A 102 -5.79 -0.13 16.67
CA ASN A 102 -5.55 -0.37 18.08
C ASN A 102 -6.08 -1.71 18.60
N ARG A 103 -6.97 -2.36 17.85
CA ARG A 103 -7.42 -3.72 18.15
C ARG A 103 -6.33 -4.75 17.81
N ASP A 104 -5.60 -4.51 16.73
CA ASP A 104 -4.65 -5.48 16.18
C ASP A 104 -3.22 -5.22 16.69
N LEU A 105 -2.89 -3.99 17.10
CA LEU A 105 -1.58 -3.60 17.65
C LEU A 105 -1.73 -2.72 18.90
N ASP A 106 -0.88 -2.93 19.89
CA ASP A 106 -0.79 -2.01 21.03
C ASP A 106 0.11 -0.81 20.69
N ILE A 107 -0.52 0.32 20.37
CA ILE A 107 0.15 1.56 19.97
C ILE A 107 0.29 2.51 21.16
N ARG A 108 1.53 2.97 21.43
CA ARG A 108 1.82 3.89 22.52
C ARG A 108 2.63 5.08 22.05
N PHE A 109 2.22 6.28 22.45
CA PHE A 109 2.99 7.51 22.28
C PHE A 109 3.60 7.87 23.63
N ILE A 110 4.82 7.39 23.87
CA ILE A 110 5.55 7.59 25.12
C ILE A 110 5.96 9.05 25.27
N ASP A 111 6.46 9.62 24.17
CA ASP A 111 6.72 11.05 24.06
C ASP A 111 6.38 11.53 22.64
N ASP A 112 5.67 12.64 22.58
CA ASP A 112 5.24 13.26 21.33
C ASP A 112 5.76 14.71 21.26
N PRO A 113 6.79 14.97 20.42
CA PRO A 113 7.41 16.29 20.33
C PRO A 113 6.49 17.31 19.63
N THR A 114 5.36 16.86 19.11
CA THR A 114 4.36 17.69 18.42
C THR A 114 3.13 17.97 19.28
N ALA A 115 3.07 17.46 20.52
CA ALA A 115 1.92 17.62 21.41
C ALA A 115 1.55 19.08 21.75
N ASN A 116 2.52 20.00 21.68
CA ASN A 116 2.29 21.43 21.92
C ASN A 116 1.93 22.22 20.64
N ARG A 117 1.81 21.54 19.49
CA ARG A 117 1.42 22.15 18.20
C ARG A 117 -0.10 22.10 18.03
N PRO A 118 -0.68 22.94 17.15
CA PRO A 118 -2.08 22.80 16.77
C PRO A 118 -2.37 21.37 16.30
N LEU A 119 -3.45 20.79 16.80
CA LEU A 119 -3.89 19.47 16.38
C LEU A 119 -4.28 19.52 14.89
N LEU A 120 -4.01 18.43 14.20
CA LEU A 120 -4.49 18.18 12.85
C LEU A 120 -5.89 17.56 12.94
N CYS A 121 -6.71 17.79 11.91
CA CYS A 121 -8.07 17.26 11.75
C CYS A 121 -9.12 17.98 12.62
N ASP A 122 -9.96 18.81 12.00
CA ASP A 122 -11.11 19.44 12.65
C ASP A 122 -12.38 18.58 12.47
N GLU A 123 -13.28 18.59 13.47
CA GLU A 123 -14.47 17.72 13.58
C GLU A 123 -15.42 17.72 12.36
N VAL A 124 -15.31 18.70 11.45
CA VAL A 124 -16.12 18.78 10.21
C VAL A 124 -15.68 17.73 9.16
N ASP A 125 -14.46 17.19 9.25
CA ASP A 125 -13.88 16.23 8.30
C ASP A 125 -13.82 14.77 8.80
N GLY A 126 -14.43 14.49 9.96
CA GLY A 126 -14.75 13.12 10.36
C GLY A 126 -13.85 12.42 11.39
N SER A 127 -12.91 13.09 12.07
CA SER A 127 -12.22 12.48 13.23
C SER A 127 -11.11 13.28 13.90
N THR A 128 -11.24 13.38 15.24
CA THR A 128 -10.21 13.53 16.27
C THR A 128 -9.03 14.46 16.02
N GLY A 129 -8.87 15.46 16.90
CA GLY A 129 -7.66 16.28 16.99
C GLY A 129 -6.42 15.45 17.34
N LEU A 130 -5.72 14.97 16.32
CA LEU A 130 -4.48 14.21 16.45
C LEU A 130 -3.30 15.19 16.44
N THR A 131 -2.23 14.84 17.14
CA THR A 131 -0.94 15.51 16.92
C THR A 131 -0.38 15.16 15.54
N GLU A 132 0.64 15.90 15.08
CA GLU A 132 1.32 15.59 13.81
C GLU A 132 1.95 14.18 13.84
N THR A 133 2.56 13.78 14.97
CA THR A 133 3.14 12.44 15.17
C THR A 133 2.07 11.35 15.11
N GLN A 134 0.96 11.52 15.84
CA GLN A 134 -0.13 10.55 15.86
C GLN A 134 -0.76 10.39 14.48
N TYR A 135 -0.99 11.51 13.79
CA TYR A 135 -1.49 11.52 12.43
C TYR A 135 -0.60 10.72 11.48
N ALA A 136 0.72 10.94 11.52
CA ALA A 136 1.68 10.22 10.69
C ALA A 136 1.64 8.71 10.96
N ALA A 137 1.68 8.32 12.24
CA ALA A 137 1.67 6.94 12.68
C ALA A 137 0.41 6.21 12.21
N TYR A 138 -0.78 6.73 12.54
CA TYR A 138 -2.03 6.08 12.18
C TYR A 138 -2.25 6.06 10.68
N LYS A 139 -1.91 7.12 9.93
CA LYS A 139 -2.01 7.09 8.47
C LYS A 139 -1.16 6.01 7.84
N SER A 140 0.06 5.84 8.33
CA SER A 140 0.98 4.83 7.84
C SER A 140 0.47 3.42 8.13
N LEU A 141 -0.03 3.19 9.34
CA LEU A 141 -0.60 1.90 9.73
C LEU A 141 -1.90 1.59 8.97
N ILE A 142 -2.74 2.59 8.71
CA ILE A 142 -3.95 2.43 7.89
C ILE A 142 -3.57 2.08 6.46
N LEU A 143 -2.64 2.82 5.84
CA LEU A 143 -2.16 2.48 4.49
C LEU A 143 -1.55 1.08 4.45
N MET A 144 -0.79 0.68 5.47
CA MET A 144 -0.23 -0.66 5.57
C MET A 144 -1.32 -1.73 5.69
N ARG A 145 -2.35 -1.46 6.49
CA ARG A 145 -3.49 -2.36 6.72
C ARG A 145 -4.27 -2.62 5.43
N THR A 146 -4.42 -1.59 4.64
CA THR A 146 -5.26 -1.61 3.43
C THR A 146 -4.45 -1.77 2.15
N ALA A 147 -3.12 -1.92 2.26
CA ALA A 147 -2.26 -2.10 1.11
C ALA A 147 -2.55 -3.44 0.43
N GLU A 148 -2.86 -3.34 -0.86
CA GLU A 148 -3.02 -4.47 -1.75
C GLU A 148 -1.96 -4.39 -2.84
N PHE A 149 -1.39 -5.56 -3.15
CA PHE A 149 -0.31 -5.65 -4.11
C PHE A 149 -0.67 -6.64 -5.22
N SER A 150 -0.39 -6.25 -6.46
CA SER A 150 -0.60 -7.08 -7.66
C SER A 150 0.36 -8.28 -7.74
N GLU A 151 1.44 -8.27 -6.95
CA GLU A 151 2.38 -9.38 -6.80
C GLU A 151 2.57 -9.75 -5.32
N PRO A 152 2.80 -11.03 -4.99
CA PRO A 152 2.99 -11.46 -3.61
C PRO A 152 4.28 -10.90 -3.02
N LEU A 153 4.29 -10.65 -1.71
CA LEU A 153 5.50 -10.21 -1.00
C LEU A 153 6.59 -11.30 -1.09
N PRO A 154 7.88 -10.94 -1.32
CA PRO A 154 8.95 -11.93 -1.50
C PRO A 154 9.20 -12.83 -0.28
N TRP A 155 8.81 -12.40 0.92
CA TRP A 155 9.10 -13.11 2.17
C TRP A 155 7.89 -13.80 2.80
N THR A 156 6.68 -13.56 2.32
CA THR A 156 5.46 -14.09 2.94
C THR A 156 4.34 -14.28 1.92
N ARG A 157 3.43 -15.21 2.20
CA ARG A 157 2.18 -15.38 1.44
C ARG A 157 1.01 -14.60 2.04
N GLU A 158 1.21 -14.00 3.21
CA GLU A 158 0.21 -13.17 3.87
C GLU A 158 0.19 -11.77 3.26
N SER A 159 -0.87 -11.01 3.51
CA SER A 159 -0.84 -9.57 3.26
C SER A 159 0.23 -8.90 4.13
N LEU A 160 0.66 -7.70 3.72
CA LEU A 160 1.64 -6.92 4.48
C LEU A 160 1.21 -6.71 5.93
N TRP A 161 -0.07 -6.38 6.13
CA TRP A 161 -0.67 -6.22 7.46
C TRP A 161 -0.63 -7.48 8.29
N ASN A 162 -1.13 -8.60 7.75
CA ASN A 162 -1.24 -9.85 8.50
C ASN A 162 0.13 -10.37 8.92
N TRP A 163 1.11 -10.28 8.02
CA TRP A 163 2.49 -10.61 8.35
C TRP A 163 3.01 -9.73 9.49
N PHE A 164 2.77 -8.42 9.42
CA PHE A 164 3.28 -7.47 10.41
C PHE A 164 2.67 -7.68 11.79
N VAL A 165 1.34 -7.74 11.91
CA VAL A 165 0.65 -7.98 13.20
C VAL A 165 0.85 -9.40 13.72
N GLY A 166 1.23 -10.35 12.86
CA GLY A 166 1.71 -11.67 13.27
C GLY A 166 3.17 -11.69 13.74
N THR A 167 3.94 -10.62 13.50
CA THR A 167 5.37 -10.53 13.82
C THR A 167 5.64 -9.70 15.07
N VAL A 168 4.91 -8.60 15.29
CA VAL A 168 5.13 -7.67 16.43
C VAL A 168 3.87 -7.50 17.27
N GLU A 169 4.02 -7.27 18.58
CA GLU A 169 2.87 -7.03 19.47
C GLU A 169 2.43 -5.56 19.51
N GLY A 170 3.32 -4.63 19.19
CA GLY A 170 3.03 -3.20 19.30
C GLY A 170 4.18 -2.28 18.92
N ILE A 171 3.88 -0.98 18.98
CA ILE A 171 4.77 0.11 18.56
C ILE A 171 4.80 1.17 19.66
N ASP A 172 5.99 1.51 20.14
CA ASP A 172 6.24 2.64 21.02
C ASP A 172 6.85 3.78 20.22
N PHE A 173 6.20 4.94 20.21
CA PHE A 173 6.71 6.19 19.64
C PHE A 173 7.35 7.03 20.77
N ASP A 174 8.66 7.28 20.68
CA ASP A 174 9.42 7.95 21.75
C ASP A 174 10.48 8.89 21.19
N SER A 175 10.38 10.18 21.50
CA SER A 175 11.34 11.19 21.03
C SER A 175 12.66 11.20 21.82
N ASN A 176 12.72 10.51 22.95
CA ASN A 176 13.91 10.42 23.81
C ASN A 176 14.90 9.34 23.35
N VAL A 177 14.52 8.53 22.37
CA VAL A 177 15.36 7.47 21.82
C VAL A 177 16.12 7.98 20.61
N GLN A 178 17.42 7.66 20.52
CA GLN A 178 18.27 8.14 19.44
C GLN A 178 17.96 7.47 18.10
N ASN A 179 17.80 6.14 18.09
CA ASN A 179 17.54 5.37 16.88
C ASN A 179 16.36 4.42 17.11
N SER A 180 15.54 4.25 16.08
CA SER A 180 14.54 3.19 16.06
C SER A 180 15.22 1.82 16.18
N HIS A 181 14.53 0.90 16.83
CA HIS A 181 15.04 -0.45 17.04
C HIS A 181 13.92 -1.44 17.34
N CYS A 182 14.20 -2.70 17.09
CA CYS A 182 13.42 -3.84 17.54
C CYS A 182 14.33 -4.83 18.30
N CYS A 183 13.82 -5.65 19.22
CA CYS A 183 12.57 -5.47 19.95
C CYS A 183 12.86 -5.61 21.44
N ARG A 184 12.02 -5.00 22.27
CA ARG A 184 11.97 -5.31 23.71
C ARG A 184 11.45 -6.73 23.90
N ASP A 185 11.46 -7.23 25.14
CA ASP A 185 11.12 -8.62 25.48
C ASP A 185 9.72 -9.08 24.98
N ASP A 186 8.84 -8.15 24.60
CA ASP A 186 7.49 -8.34 24.09
C ASP A 186 7.35 -8.11 22.57
N SER A 187 8.44 -8.25 21.80
CA SER A 187 8.42 -8.06 20.33
C SER A 187 7.87 -6.69 19.90
N ARG A 188 8.02 -5.67 20.76
CA ARG A 188 7.64 -4.29 20.45
C ARG A 188 8.76 -3.55 19.75
N ILE A 189 8.40 -2.83 18.69
CA ILE A 189 9.31 -1.90 18.03
C ILE A 189 9.28 -0.56 18.78
N VAL A 190 10.42 0.11 18.85
CA VAL A 190 10.54 1.48 19.36
C VAL A 190 10.92 2.37 18.19
N VAL A 191 10.05 3.32 17.87
CA VAL A 191 10.22 4.26 16.76
C VAL A 191 10.61 5.61 17.34
N THR A 192 11.79 6.10 16.97
CA THR A 192 12.19 7.45 17.37
C THR A 192 11.35 8.50 16.65
N THR A 193 10.75 9.40 17.42
CA THR A 193 10.01 10.55 16.90
C THR A 193 10.79 11.86 17.03
N ARG A 194 12.06 11.77 17.40
CA ARG A 194 12.93 12.90 17.68
C ARG A 194 12.95 13.89 16.52
N ILE A 195 12.64 15.15 16.81
CA ILE A 195 12.74 16.25 15.84
C ILE A 195 14.09 16.92 16.03
N GLU A 196 14.96 16.88 15.01
CA GLU A 196 16.17 17.69 14.99
C GLU A 196 15.93 18.99 14.22
N THR A 197 16.35 20.10 14.81
CA THR A 197 16.31 21.43 14.20
C THR A 197 17.71 22.04 14.09
N ASN A 198 18.00 22.81 13.03
CA ASN A 198 19.21 23.63 12.99
C ASN A 198 19.15 24.73 14.05
N SER A 199 20.25 25.49 14.11
CA SER A 199 20.38 26.73 14.87
C SER A 199 19.31 27.78 14.56
N GLU A 200 18.62 27.68 13.43
CA GLU A 200 17.56 28.61 13.01
C GLU A 200 16.15 28.09 13.39
N GLY A 201 16.07 26.92 14.04
CA GLY A 201 14.81 26.27 14.43
C GLY A 201 14.10 25.55 13.27
N GLU A 202 14.72 25.49 12.09
CA GLU A 202 14.21 24.72 10.95
C GLU A 202 14.50 23.24 11.17
N MET A 203 13.54 22.37 10.88
CA MET A 203 13.73 20.94 10.99
C MET A 203 14.79 20.48 9.99
N THR A 204 15.93 20.00 10.48
CA THR A 204 17.08 19.68 9.63
C THR A 204 17.24 18.22 9.29
N SER A 205 16.70 17.35 10.14
CA SER A 205 16.58 15.91 9.96
C SER A 205 16.27 15.30 11.33
N GLY A 206 14.99 15.29 11.71
CA GLY A 206 14.54 14.08 12.43
C GLY A 206 14.86 12.85 11.56
N PRO A 207 14.74 11.60 12.06
CA PRO A 207 14.84 10.43 11.18
C PRO A 207 14.02 10.76 9.92
N LEU A 208 14.69 10.75 8.75
CA LEU A 208 14.44 11.54 7.51
C LEU A 208 13.00 11.53 6.94
N TRP A 209 12.07 10.90 7.65
CA TRP A 209 10.75 10.43 7.29
C TRP A 209 9.62 11.13 8.07
N ILE A 210 9.91 11.89 9.14
CA ILE A 210 8.90 12.62 9.97
C ILE A 210 8.70 14.08 9.51
N VAL A 211 9.65 14.67 8.78
CA VAL A 211 9.78 16.13 8.64
C VAL A 211 8.77 16.79 7.67
N VAL A 212 7.95 16.05 6.93
CA VAL A 212 7.22 16.64 5.78
C VAL A 212 5.83 17.23 6.13
N LEU A 213 5.35 17.16 7.37
CA LEU A 213 3.94 17.47 7.66
C LEU A 213 3.55 18.96 7.74
N ARG A 214 4.48 19.92 7.73
CA ARG A 214 4.13 21.35 7.86
C ARG A 214 4.04 22.17 6.58
N ASN A 215 4.35 21.61 5.42
CA ASN A 215 4.26 22.33 4.16
C ASN A 215 3.59 21.51 3.07
N LEU A 216 2.48 20.85 3.44
CA LEU A 216 1.65 20.13 2.50
C LEU A 216 1.24 21.01 1.30
N ASP A 217 1.05 22.32 1.49
CA ASP A 217 0.76 23.23 0.36
C ASP A 217 1.95 23.51 -0.58
N GLN A 218 3.20 23.41 -0.11
CA GLN A 218 4.41 23.64 -0.92
C GLN A 218 5.00 22.33 -1.47
N TYR A 219 4.64 21.19 -0.89
CA TYR A 219 5.14 19.85 -1.18
C TYR A 219 4.01 18.89 -1.56
N LYS A 220 2.97 19.39 -2.25
CA LYS A 220 1.82 18.61 -2.74
C LYS A 220 2.17 17.39 -3.59
N GLN A 221 3.42 17.30 -4.03
CA GLN A 221 3.99 16.28 -4.91
C GLN A 221 4.57 15.06 -4.17
N TRP A 222 4.37 14.93 -2.84
CA TRP A 222 4.95 13.84 -2.02
C TRP A 222 3.97 13.20 -1.01
N TYR A 223 2.65 13.43 -1.16
CA TYR A 223 1.66 13.00 -0.16
C TYR A 223 1.61 11.48 0.01
N GLY A 224 1.84 10.71 -1.05
CA GLY A 224 1.81 9.25 -1.01
C GLY A 224 3.06 8.67 -0.37
N ALA A 225 4.24 9.23 -0.66
CA ALA A 225 5.51 8.64 -0.23
C ALA A 225 5.74 8.69 1.29
N VAL A 226 5.23 9.73 1.98
CA VAL A 226 5.49 9.92 3.42
C VAL A 226 5.02 8.74 4.29
N PRO A 227 3.76 8.28 4.19
CA PRO A 227 3.32 7.07 4.87
C PRO A 227 4.19 5.84 4.56
N VAL A 228 4.63 5.68 3.31
CA VAL A 228 5.44 4.52 2.89
C VAL A 228 6.76 4.45 3.63
N TYR A 229 7.38 5.59 3.96
CA TYR A 229 8.63 5.60 4.71
C TYR A 229 8.49 5.12 6.16
N TRP A 230 7.38 5.45 6.82
CA TRP A 230 7.07 4.88 8.14
C TRP A 230 6.81 3.38 8.04
N ILE A 231 6.05 2.94 7.04
CA ILE A 231 5.81 1.52 6.80
C ILE A 231 7.14 0.79 6.55
N GLN A 232 8.02 1.36 5.71
CA GLN A 232 9.34 0.84 5.44
C GLN A 232 10.17 0.68 6.72
N LEU A 233 10.11 1.65 7.64
CA LEU A 233 10.76 1.55 8.95
C LEU A 233 10.10 0.47 9.82
N PHE A 234 8.78 0.39 9.88
CA PHE A 234 8.09 -0.62 10.68
C PHE A 234 8.43 -2.03 10.21
N VAL A 235 8.41 -2.26 8.90
CA VAL A 235 8.73 -3.55 8.29
C VAL A 235 10.21 -3.90 8.50
N HIS A 236 11.10 -2.91 8.43
CA HIS A 236 12.52 -3.07 8.77
C HIS A 236 12.71 -3.54 10.21
N GLU A 237 12.13 -2.80 11.16
CA GLU A 237 12.29 -3.13 12.58
C GLU A 237 11.63 -4.47 12.92
N ALA A 238 10.42 -4.75 12.42
CA ALA A 238 9.75 -6.03 12.64
C ALA A 238 10.60 -7.23 12.18
N ARG A 239 11.42 -7.07 11.13
CA ARG A 239 12.32 -8.13 10.68
C ARG A 239 13.29 -8.61 11.76
N HIS A 240 13.72 -7.70 12.64
CA HIS A 240 14.66 -7.98 13.70
C HIS A 240 14.11 -8.85 14.83
N VAL A 241 12.79 -9.09 14.87
CA VAL A 241 12.21 -10.14 15.74
C VAL A 241 12.85 -11.50 15.45
N ALA A 242 13.15 -11.78 14.18
CA ALA A 242 13.66 -13.08 13.75
C ALA A 242 15.13 -13.05 13.29
N VAL A 243 15.61 -11.96 12.67
CA VAL A 243 16.99 -11.91 12.14
C VAL A 243 17.63 -10.54 12.39
N PRO A 244 18.79 -10.49 13.07
CA PRO A 244 19.55 -9.26 13.22
C PRO A 244 20.26 -8.89 11.92
N HIS A 245 20.82 -7.68 11.86
CA HIS A 245 21.80 -7.33 10.82
C HIS A 245 22.95 -8.34 10.79
N THR A 246 23.39 -8.67 9.58
CA THR A 246 24.39 -9.71 9.34
C THR A 246 25.79 -9.16 9.01
N CYS A 247 25.92 -7.83 8.90
CA CYS A 247 27.18 -7.13 8.70
C CYS A 247 27.40 -6.00 9.72
N ALA A 248 28.65 -5.53 9.82
CA ALA A 248 29.04 -4.45 10.72
C ALA A 248 28.34 -3.12 10.41
N GLY A 249 28.09 -2.32 11.45
CA GLY A 249 27.53 -0.97 11.30
C GLY A 249 26.01 -0.91 11.13
N GLY A 250 25.28 -2.00 11.41
CA GLY A 250 23.83 -2.06 11.22
C GLY A 250 23.43 -2.27 9.77
N ASN A 251 24.27 -2.97 9.00
CA ASN A 251 24.06 -3.28 7.60
C ASN A 251 23.81 -4.77 7.41
N ASP A 252 23.21 -5.11 6.28
CA ASP A 252 23.02 -6.49 5.86
C ASP A 252 24.20 -6.90 4.95
N GLN A 253 24.59 -8.17 4.99
CA GLN A 253 25.69 -8.70 4.20
C GLN A 253 25.34 -8.69 2.70
N THR A 254 24.17 -9.18 2.31
CA THR A 254 23.73 -9.23 0.91
C THR A 254 22.22 -9.03 0.77
N PHE A 255 21.77 -8.54 -0.37
CA PHE A 255 20.33 -8.46 -0.65
C PHE A 255 19.62 -9.83 -0.61
N ALA A 256 20.31 -10.88 -1.08
CA ALA A 256 19.75 -12.24 -1.20
C ALA A 256 19.42 -12.91 0.14
N GLU A 257 19.98 -12.43 1.25
CA GLU A 257 19.69 -12.99 2.57
C GLU A 257 18.34 -12.55 3.13
N MET A 258 17.66 -11.60 2.47
CA MET A 258 16.38 -11.06 2.93
C MET A 258 16.49 -10.53 4.37
N GLY A 259 17.52 -9.72 4.62
CA GLY A 259 17.72 -8.97 5.86
C GLY A 259 16.76 -7.78 6.00
N ALA A 260 16.88 -7.03 7.09
CA ALA A 260 15.99 -5.90 7.40
C ALA A 260 16.01 -4.80 6.33
N TRP A 261 17.15 -4.53 5.70
CA TRP A 261 17.27 -3.57 4.60
C TRP A 261 16.68 -4.10 3.29
N ALA A 262 16.69 -5.40 3.05
CA ALA A 262 16.00 -5.98 1.90
C ALA A 262 14.48 -5.89 2.07
N TYR A 263 13.97 -6.13 3.29
CA TYR A 263 12.56 -5.93 3.65
C TYR A 263 12.13 -4.47 3.47
N ALA A 264 12.95 -3.52 3.94
CA ALA A 264 12.73 -2.08 3.73
C ALA A 264 12.67 -1.72 2.24
N TRP A 265 13.66 -2.17 1.47
CA TRP A 265 13.75 -1.93 0.03
C TRP A 265 12.53 -2.47 -0.71
N TYR A 266 12.14 -3.70 -0.42
CA TYR A 266 11.02 -4.34 -1.10
C TYR A 266 9.69 -3.73 -0.74
N THR A 267 9.52 -3.26 0.50
CA THR A 267 8.34 -2.48 0.89
C THR A 267 8.18 -1.28 -0.04
N MET A 268 9.24 -0.50 -0.22
CA MET A 268 9.21 0.65 -1.13
C MET A 268 8.99 0.25 -2.59
N PHE A 269 9.63 -0.84 -3.05
CA PHE A 269 9.44 -1.33 -4.42
C PHE A 269 8.01 -1.78 -4.70
N TRP A 270 7.37 -2.45 -3.75
CA TRP A 270 5.99 -2.92 -3.87
C TRP A 270 5.02 -1.75 -3.88
N PHE A 271 5.20 -0.76 -2.99
CA PHE A 271 4.44 0.49 -3.06
C PHE A 271 4.66 1.22 -4.40
N GLU A 272 5.89 1.28 -4.87
CA GLU A 272 6.23 1.89 -6.16
C GLU A 272 5.58 1.15 -7.33
N ASN A 273 5.69 -0.17 -7.45
CA ASN A 273 5.44 -0.88 -8.72
C ASN A 273 4.24 -1.84 -8.71
N HIS A 274 3.77 -2.23 -7.54
CA HIS A 274 2.75 -3.28 -7.39
C HIS A 274 1.55 -2.84 -6.57
N PHE A 275 1.54 -1.62 -6.05
CA PHE A 275 0.43 -1.14 -5.23
C PHE A 275 -0.81 -0.88 -6.06
N GLU A 276 -1.93 -1.45 -5.62
CA GLU A 276 -3.24 -1.18 -6.18
C GLU A 276 -4.01 -0.19 -5.29
N PRO A 277 -4.62 0.85 -5.88
CA PRO A 277 -4.63 1.13 -7.31
C PRO A 277 -3.34 1.78 -7.79
N MET A 278 -2.94 1.44 -9.02
CA MET A 278 -1.69 1.97 -9.62
C MET A 278 -1.66 3.49 -9.75
N ASP A 279 -2.80 4.17 -9.75
CA ASP A 279 -2.88 5.64 -9.84
C ASP A 279 -2.69 6.35 -8.48
N PHE A 280 -2.56 5.60 -7.38
CA PHE A 280 -2.43 6.16 -6.04
C PHE A 280 -1.21 7.08 -5.90
N PHE A 281 -0.04 6.60 -6.31
CA PHE A 281 1.20 7.37 -6.33
C PHE A 281 1.35 8.12 -7.66
N ASP A 282 1.54 9.43 -7.58
CA ASP A 282 1.88 10.21 -8.76
C ASP A 282 3.34 9.98 -9.21
N SER A 283 3.73 10.59 -10.33
CA SER A 283 5.09 10.44 -10.85
C SER A 283 6.17 10.99 -9.90
N GLY A 284 5.82 11.98 -9.08
CA GLY A 284 6.69 12.55 -8.05
C GLY A 284 6.92 11.54 -6.94
N ASP A 285 5.85 11.04 -6.33
CA ASP A 285 5.88 9.98 -5.31
C ASP A 285 6.72 8.78 -5.77
N ARG A 286 6.44 8.26 -6.97
CA ARG A 286 7.18 7.13 -7.57
C ARG A 286 8.67 7.43 -7.73
N SER A 287 9.02 8.65 -8.13
CA SER A 287 10.42 9.06 -8.29
C SER A 287 11.16 9.16 -6.93
N ALA A 288 10.49 9.62 -5.87
CA ALA A 288 11.03 9.61 -4.50
C ALA A 288 11.33 8.18 -4.05
N LEU A 289 10.31 7.32 -4.12
CA LEU A 289 10.44 5.94 -3.69
C LEU A 289 11.56 5.23 -4.46
N ASN A 290 11.67 5.47 -5.77
CA ASN A 290 12.77 4.93 -6.58
C ASN A 290 14.15 5.42 -6.12
N PHE A 291 14.28 6.74 -5.90
CA PHE A 291 15.55 7.36 -5.51
C PHE A 291 16.02 6.84 -4.14
N ASP A 292 15.16 6.86 -3.14
CA ASP A 292 15.51 6.44 -1.77
C ASP A 292 15.75 4.94 -1.70
N ARG A 293 14.95 4.14 -2.42
CA ARG A 293 15.17 2.70 -2.55
C ARG A 293 16.56 2.38 -3.13
N ARG A 294 17.01 3.11 -4.16
CA ARG A 294 18.36 2.98 -4.70
C ARG A 294 19.43 3.38 -3.69
N SER A 295 19.20 4.45 -2.94
CA SER A 295 20.11 4.89 -1.86
C SER A 295 20.32 3.82 -0.77
N LEU A 296 19.28 3.04 -0.44
CA LEU A 296 19.42 1.90 0.48
C LEU A 296 20.38 0.84 -0.08
N CYS A 297 20.29 0.52 -1.36
CA CYS A 297 21.22 -0.44 -1.98
C CYS A 297 22.68 0.02 -1.90
N ASP A 298 22.92 1.30 -2.14
CA ASP A 298 24.29 1.84 -2.19
C ASP A 298 24.95 1.96 -0.80
N SER A 299 24.15 1.97 0.27
CA SER A 299 24.64 2.31 1.61
C SER A 299 24.43 1.24 2.69
N ARG A 300 23.51 0.28 2.48
CA ARG A 300 23.05 -0.64 3.53
C ARG A 300 23.43 -2.11 3.33
N PHE A 301 24.08 -2.43 2.22
CA PHE A 301 24.59 -3.77 1.95
C PHE A 301 26.11 -3.76 1.86
N CYS A 302 26.75 -4.71 2.54
CA CYS A 302 28.21 -4.82 2.55
C CYS A 302 28.77 -5.46 1.28
N GLU A 303 28.02 -6.39 0.68
CA GLU A 303 28.36 -7.09 -0.55
C GLU A 303 27.14 -7.24 -1.47
N GLY A 304 27.42 -7.42 -2.75
CA GLY A 304 26.38 -7.47 -3.78
C GLY A 304 25.87 -6.10 -4.18
N GLY A 305 24.92 -6.08 -5.11
CA GLY A 305 24.23 -4.87 -5.56
C GLY A 305 22.72 -5.12 -5.56
N CYS A 306 21.97 -4.05 -5.81
CA CYS A 306 20.53 -4.11 -6.07
C CYS A 306 20.23 -5.18 -7.15
N PRO A 307 19.10 -5.90 -7.04
CA PRO A 307 18.55 -6.64 -8.18
C PRO A 307 18.34 -5.66 -9.36
N ASP A 308 18.61 -6.16 -10.57
CA ASP A 308 18.31 -5.44 -11.82
C ASP A 308 16.79 -5.23 -12.01
#